data_AF-A0A3R6NWD1-F1
#
_entry.id   AF-A0A3R6NWD1-F1
#
_cell.length_a   1.000
_cell.length_b   1.000
_cell.length_c   1.000
_cell.angle_alpha   90.00
_cell.angle_beta   90.00
_cell.angle_gamma   90.00
#
_symmetry.space_group_name_H-M   'P 1'
#
loop_
_entity.id
_entity.type
_entity.pdbx_description
1 polymer ?
#
loop_
_entity_poly.entity_id
_entity_poly.type
_entity_poly.pdbx_seq_one_letter_code
_entity_poly.pdbx_strand_id
1 'polypeptide(L)'
;MDRHHPYWKKDLEFKYTYCFGLGVMSMGHMKSIMETQDFFEELMRSIDLAKEQEQQIFFDLNNHFDEWVDYVFGMLQGKEEQYCFVLDLYSILSFASWAKEYCQAVLEDYLQVFQFSTAEREFFAAFDRCRQMGRVEAAVEVYRRFVEQGFRIRYDFLTWFFPMFHLEEQLEAMRIRDGETVILDYPVVIQGDIEVDKGGRLLIHGADIHMNGRVIVHGGRFVADHGHIEVMGCSAAYWLTIEESSVVTLTDTTVNCQEHCGMLHQTTGYLLIRECWICHTAGARAISFEGDAMKLADTHFCYGQGGMLSIEDAASAEIVDCTFKHAQAEYGGAVYADTIHDVLLRRCSFESCHAKYLAAAVYFKYQKLGQRIEECSCRDCTPQEHPFFNTL
;
A
#
# COMPACT_ATOMS: atom_id res chain seq x y z
N MET A 1 2.11 4.77 19.50
CA MET A 1 2.78 4.23 18.31
C MET A 1 3.67 5.34 17.80
N ASP A 2 4.97 5.08 17.67
CA ASP A 2 5.87 6.05 17.06
C ASP A 2 5.42 6.24 15.60
N ARG A 3 5.19 7.49 15.22
CA ARG A 3 4.68 7.83 13.89
C ARG A 3 5.85 7.90 12.93
N HIS A 4 5.77 7.15 11.85
CA HIS A 4 6.81 7.14 10.83
C HIS A 4 6.54 8.16 9.73
N HIS A 5 7.59 8.82 9.27
CA HIS A 5 7.58 9.71 8.10
C HIS A 5 7.25 8.90 6.83
N PRO A 6 6.54 9.45 5.81
CA PRO A 6 6.18 8.72 4.58
C PRO A 6 7.35 8.01 3.85
N TYR A 7 8.57 8.50 4.03
CA TYR A 7 9.79 7.92 3.45
C TYR A 7 10.64 7.05 4.40
N TRP A 8 10.10 6.58 5.53
CA TRP A 8 10.86 5.76 6.49
C TRP A 8 11.39 4.43 5.93
N LYS A 9 10.75 3.87 4.88
CA LYS A 9 11.21 2.64 4.20
C LYS A 9 12.26 2.89 3.10
N LYS A 10 12.61 4.15 2.78
CA LYS A 10 13.63 4.46 1.76
C LYS A 10 15.03 4.06 2.22
N ASP A 11 15.96 3.94 1.28
CA ASP A 11 17.35 3.64 1.61
C ASP A 11 18.03 4.79 2.38
N LEU A 12 19.18 4.48 2.98
CA LEU A 12 19.91 5.41 3.84
C LEU A 12 20.39 6.66 3.07
N GLU A 13 20.76 6.50 1.80
CA GLU A 13 21.23 7.60 0.94
C GLU A 13 20.13 8.62 0.70
N PHE A 14 18.92 8.15 0.39
CA PHE A 14 17.74 8.98 0.25
C PHE A 14 17.42 9.72 1.56
N LYS A 15 17.36 8.98 2.67
CA LYS A 15 17.02 9.55 3.99
C LYS A 15 18.01 10.65 4.39
N TYR A 16 19.31 10.39 4.21
CA TYR A 16 20.37 11.36 4.51
C TYR A 16 20.24 12.62 3.66
N THR A 17 20.14 12.46 2.34
CA THR A 17 20.04 13.58 1.40
C THR A 17 18.77 14.40 1.65
N TYR A 18 17.64 13.75 1.94
CA TYR A 18 16.39 14.41 2.30
C TYR A 18 16.54 15.28 3.56
N CYS A 19 17.10 14.71 4.63
CA CYS A 19 17.34 15.43 5.88
C CYS A 19 18.39 16.54 5.72
N PHE A 20 19.40 16.38 4.87
CA PHE A 20 20.35 17.45 4.54
C PHE A 20 19.62 18.67 3.95
N GLY A 21 18.72 18.44 2.97
CA GLY A 21 17.92 19.51 2.36
C GLY A 21 17.06 20.27 3.38
N LEU A 22 16.41 19.56 4.30
CA LEU A 22 15.66 20.16 5.41
C LEU A 22 16.59 20.89 6.39
N GLY A 23 17.78 20.34 6.62
CA GLY A 23 18.85 20.91 7.44
C GLY A 23 19.33 22.28 6.95
N VAL A 24 19.21 22.60 5.65
CA VAL A 24 19.47 23.95 5.15
C VAL A 24 18.60 24.98 5.87
N MET A 25 17.31 24.68 6.09
CA MET A 25 16.41 25.55 6.84
C MET A 25 16.68 25.48 8.35
N SER A 26 16.78 24.28 8.92
CA SER A 26 16.87 24.13 10.38
C SER A 26 18.24 24.52 10.95
N MET A 27 19.32 24.24 10.21
CA MET A 27 20.69 24.30 10.71
C MET A 27 21.60 25.31 9.98
N GLY A 28 21.17 25.88 8.85
CA GLY A 28 22.00 26.82 8.08
C GLY A 28 22.18 28.22 8.71
N HIS A 29 21.43 28.55 9.76
CA HIS A 29 21.56 29.83 10.46
C HIS A 29 21.40 29.67 11.98
N MET A 30 22.24 30.38 12.76
CA MET A 30 22.30 30.24 14.23
C MET A 30 20.95 30.45 14.92
N LYS A 31 20.16 31.43 14.48
CA LYS A 31 18.81 31.65 15.05
C LYS A 31 17.86 30.49 14.73
N SER A 32 18.01 29.86 13.56
CA SER A 32 17.13 28.76 13.16
C SER A 32 17.43 27.50 13.98
N ILE A 33 18.71 27.22 14.23
CA ILE A 33 19.15 26.12 15.10
C ILE A 33 18.48 26.25 16.46
N MET A 34 18.54 27.44 17.08
CA MET A 34 17.98 27.66 18.41
C MET A 34 16.46 27.43 18.52
N GLU A 35 15.71 27.54 17.42
CA GLU A 35 14.25 27.45 17.43
C GLU A 35 13.72 26.13 16.85
N THR A 36 14.44 25.54 15.90
CA THR A 36 13.91 24.44 15.07
C THR A 36 14.64 23.11 15.24
N GLN A 37 15.78 23.08 15.94
CA GLN A 37 16.60 21.87 16.09
C GLN A 37 15.82 20.72 16.73
N ASP A 38 15.09 20.96 17.82
CA ASP A 38 14.34 19.90 18.51
C ASP A 38 13.33 19.21 17.57
N PHE A 39 12.64 19.99 16.74
CA PHE A 39 11.70 19.47 15.75
C PHE A 39 12.42 18.76 14.59
N PHE A 40 13.57 19.27 14.15
CA PHE A 40 14.39 18.62 13.14
C PHE A 40 14.92 17.25 13.62
N GLU A 41 15.33 17.13 14.87
CA GLU A 41 15.71 15.84 15.46
C GLU A 41 14.53 14.85 15.48
N GLU A 42 13.31 15.32 15.76
CA GLU A 42 12.10 14.49 15.70
C GLU A 42 11.81 14.01 14.26
N LEU A 43 11.97 14.89 13.27
CA LEU A 43 11.86 14.53 11.84
C LEU A 43 12.89 13.45 11.46
N MET A 44 14.16 13.61 11.84
CA MET A 44 15.21 12.62 11.59
C MET A 44 14.87 11.26 12.22
N ARG A 45 14.35 11.26 13.45
CA ARG A 45 13.91 10.01 14.09
C ARG A 45 12.72 9.38 13.36
N SER A 46 11.76 10.19 12.91
CA SER A 46 10.55 9.70 12.25
C SER A 46 10.80 9.07 10.86
N ILE A 47 11.80 9.57 10.13
CA ILE A 47 12.27 8.99 8.86
C ILE A 47 13.27 7.86 9.07
N ASP A 48 13.55 7.48 10.33
CA ASP A 48 14.48 6.41 10.67
C ASP A 48 15.91 6.70 10.17
N LEU A 49 16.39 7.91 10.46
CA LEU A 49 17.79 8.33 10.29
C LEU A 49 18.45 8.46 11.67
N ALA A 50 19.61 7.82 11.83
CA ALA A 50 20.31 7.75 13.10
C ALA A 50 20.79 9.14 13.59
N LYS A 51 20.75 9.39 14.91
CA LYS A 51 21.10 10.68 15.50
C LYS A 51 22.55 11.09 15.22
N GLU A 52 23.45 10.14 15.04
CA GLU A 52 24.86 10.38 14.68
C GLU A 52 25.00 11.12 13.35
N GLN A 53 24.03 11.00 12.44
CA GLN A 53 24.03 11.68 11.14
C GLN A 53 23.78 13.19 11.27
N GLU A 54 23.21 13.68 12.37
CA GLU A 54 22.94 15.10 12.58
C GLU A 54 24.23 15.93 12.56
N GLN A 55 25.28 15.43 13.23
CA GLN A 55 26.58 16.08 13.26
C GLN A 55 27.23 16.10 11.88
N GLN A 56 27.01 15.03 11.10
CA GLN A 56 27.52 14.94 9.73
C GLN A 56 26.79 15.92 8.80
N ILE A 57 25.46 16.02 8.91
CA ILE A 57 24.67 17.02 8.17
C ILE A 57 25.16 18.44 8.50
N PHE A 58 25.37 18.75 9.79
CA PHE A 58 25.91 20.06 10.17
C PHE A 58 27.31 20.32 9.61
N PHE A 59 28.17 19.30 9.61
CA PHE A 59 29.50 19.40 9.01
C PHE A 59 29.42 19.66 7.50
N ASP A 60 28.57 18.92 6.80
CA ASP A 60 28.41 19.02 5.35
C ASP A 60 27.77 20.35 4.94
N LEU A 61 26.82 20.88 5.72
CA LEU A 61 26.24 22.21 5.50
C LEU A 61 27.30 23.32 5.54
N ASN A 62 28.34 23.16 6.37
CA ASN A 62 29.40 24.16 6.52
C ASN A 62 30.56 24.00 5.53
N ASN A 63 30.81 22.77 5.04
CA ASN A 63 32.03 22.45 4.28
C ASN A 63 31.77 21.93 2.85
N HIS A 64 30.58 21.38 2.60
CA HIS A 64 30.22 20.65 1.38
C HIS A 64 28.83 21.04 0.85
N PHE A 65 28.38 22.28 1.14
CA PHE A 65 27.04 22.75 0.82
C PHE A 65 26.68 22.58 -0.64
N ASP A 66 27.51 23.12 -1.55
CA ASP A 66 27.21 23.14 -2.99
C ASP A 66 27.01 21.71 -3.55
N GLU A 67 27.88 20.77 -3.14
CA GLU A 67 27.80 19.37 -3.59
C GLU A 67 26.52 18.69 -3.10
N TRP A 68 26.19 18.82 -1.81
CA TRP A 68 25.04 18.15 -1.24
C TRP A 68 23.71 18.77 -1.64
N VAL A 69 23.66 20.08 -1.86
CA VAL A 69 22.46 20.73 -2.42
C VAL A 69 22.19 20.25 -3.84
N ASP A 70 23.24 20.03 -4.65
CA ASP A 70 23.08 19.41 -5.98
C ASP A 70 22.52 17.98 -5.88
N TYR A 71 22.93 17.18 -4.89
CA TYR A 71 22.32 15.87 -4.63
C TYR A 71 20.85 15.98 -4.19
N VAL A 72 20.49 16.96 -3.36
CA VAL A 72 19.09 17.22 -2.98
C VAL A 72 18.24 17.48 -4.23
N PHE A 73 18.70 18.36 -5.12
CA PHE A 73 17.96 18.68 -6.35
C PHE A 73 17.95 17.51 -7.35
N GLY A 74 19.04 16.73 -7.41
CA GLY A 74 19.12 15.53 -8.22
C GLY A 74 18.20 14.40 -7.74
N MET A 75 18.00 14.30 -6.42
CA MET A 75 17.14 13.30 -5.80
C MET A 75 15.65 13.70 -5.85
N LEU A 76 15.33 14.97 -5.57
CA LEU A 76 13.96 15.49 -5.50
C LEU A 76 13.45 15.97 -6.86
N GLN A 77 13.53 15.11 -7.89
CA GLN A 77 13.05 15.47 -9.24
C GLN A 77 11.54 15.27 -9.43
N GLY A 78 10.92 14.38 -8.66
CA GLY A 78 9.50 14.09 -8.75
C GLY A 78 8.64 15.05 -7.92
N LYS A 79 7.42 15.30 -8.40
CA LYS A 79 6.46 16.16 -7.69
C LYS A 79 6.04 15.59 -6.34
N GLU A 80 5.98 14.26 -6.21
CA GLU A 80 5.64 13.62 -4.93
C GLU A 80 6.71 13.90 -3.87
N GLU A 81 7.98 13.68 -4.20
CA GLU A 81 9.10 13.94 -3.30
C GLU A 81 9.17 15.42 -2.92
N GLN A 82 9.00 16.31 -3.89
CA GLN A 82 8.96 17.76 -3.66
C GLN A 82 7.80 18.20 -2.76
N TYR A 83 6.60 17.62 -2.91
CA TYR A 83 5.44 17.98 -2.10
C TYR A 83 5.62 17.59 -0.63
N CYS A 84 6.09 16.37 -0.37
CA CYS A 84 6.41 15.94 1.00
C CYS A 84 7.49 16.85 1.62
N PHE A 85 8.55 17.12 0.86
CA PHE A 85 9.64 17.98 1.30
C PHE A 85 9.19 19.40 1.66
N VAL A 86 8.34 20.02 0.82
CA VAL A 86 7.79 21.35 1.08
C VAL A 86 6.90 21.35 2.32
N LEU A 87 6.08 20.31 2.55
CA LEU A 87 5.29 20.20 3.78
C LEU A 87 6.17 20.13 5.04
N ASP A 88 7.29 19.41 4.99
CA ASP A 88 8.23 19.38 6.11
C ASP A 88 8.92 20.74 6.31
N LEU A 89 9.27 21.46 5.24
CA LEU A 89 9.77 22.84 5.35
C LEU A 89 8.75 23.79 6.00
N TYR A 90 7.45 23.67 5.65
CA TYR A 90 6.39 24.42 6.34
C TYR A 90 6.27 24.03 7.82
N SER A 91 6.49 22.75 8.15
CA SER A 91 6.48 22.28 9.53
C SER A 91 7.61 22.93 10.32
N ILE A 92 8.84 22.91 9.80
CA ILE A 92 10.01 23.59 10.40
C ILE A 92 9.74 25.09 10.54
N LEU A 93 9.24 25.74 9.49
CA LEU A 93 8.92 27.17 9.49
C LEU A 93 7.91 27.54 10.59
N SER A 94 6.98 26.64 10.95
CA SER A 94 6.00 26.92 11.99
C SER A 94 6.57 27.04 13.41
N PHE A 95 7.80 26.55 13.63
CA PHE A 95 8.55 26.74 14.88
C PHE A 95 9.43 28.00 14.85
N ALA A 96 9.67 28.59 13.68
CA ALA A 96 10.54 29.76 13.54
C ALA A 96 9.81 31.07 13.89
N SER A 97 10.31 31.78 14.90
CA SER A 97 9.82 33.11 15.28
C SER A 97 10.87 34.18 14.98
N TRP A 98 12.09 34.02 15.48
CA TRP A 98 13.22 34.92 15.25
C TRP A 98 13.99 34.61 13.97
N ALA A 99 13.98 33.34 13.55
CA ALA A 99 14.57 32.90 12.29
C ALA A 99 13.59 32.98 11.10
N LYS A 100 12.38 33.51 11.31
CA LYS A 100 11.29 33.47 10.33
C LYS A 100 11.67 34.02 8.95
N GLU A 101 12.37 35.16 8.90
CA GLU A 101 12.82 35.76 7.63
C GLU A 101 13.79 34.83 6.87
N TYR A 102 14.71 34.19 7.59
CA TYR A 102 15.65 33.23 7.02
C TYR A 102 14.92 31.97 6.52
N CYS A 103 14.07 31.37 7.35
CA CYS A 103 13.33 30.17 6.97
C CYS A 103 12.38 30.44 5.78
N GLN A 104 11.75 31.62 5.73
CA GLN A 104 10.93 32.02 4.58
C GLN A 104 11.75 32.18 3.31
N ALA A 105 12.96 32.75 3.39
CA ALA A 105 13.85 32.86 2.24
C ALA A 105 14.25 31.48 1.71
N VAL A 106 14.68 30.56 2.60
CA VAL A 106 15.04 29.19 2.21
C VAL A 106 13.87 28.45 1.57
N LEU A 107 12.66 28.57 2.14
CA LEU A 107 11.45 27.98 1.55
C LEU A 107 11.20 28.53 0.15
N GLU A 108 11.29 29.85 -0.03
CA GLU A 108 11.06 30.51 -1.32
C GLU A 108 12.09 30.10 -2.38
N ASP A 109 13.36 29.96 -1.98
CA ASP A 109 14.44 29.47 -2.85
C ASP A 109 14.13 28.05 -3.35
N TYR A 110 13.72 27.14 -2.46
CA TYR A 110 13.31 25.77 -2.85
C TYR A 110 12.10 25.77 -3.78
N LEU A 111 11.05 26.56 -3.46
CA LEU A 111 9.86 26.67 -4.31
C LEU A 111 10.19 27.24 -5.70
N GLN A 112 11.20 28.10 -5.79
CA GLN A 112 11.69 28.65 -7.06
C GLN A 112 12.48 27.61 -7.85
N VAL A 113 13.43 26.92 -7.21
CA VAL A 113 14.26 25.89 -7.86
C VAL A 113 13.40 24.73 -8.37
N PHE A 114 12.42 24.26 -7.58
CA PHE A 114 11.47 23.22 -8.00
C PHE A 114 10.37 23.72 -8.94
N GLN A 115 10.37 24.99 -9.30
CA GLN A 115 9.44 25.61 -10.25
C GLN A 115 7.97 25.37 -9.88
N PHE A 116 7.62 25.58 -8.61
CA PHE A 116 6.23 25.45 -8.17
C PHE A 116 5.38 26.57 -8.78
N SER A 117 4.25 26.16 -9.37
CA SER A 117 3.24 27.07 -9.90
C SER A 117 2.59 27.90 -8.79
N THR A 118 1.89 28.97 -9.19
CA THR A 118 1.10 29.79 -8.27
C THR A 118 0.07 28.96 -7.51
N ALA A 119 -0.59 28.01 -8.20
CA ALA A 119 -1.59 27.14 -7.61
C ALA A 119 -1.00 26.22 -6.51
N GLU A 120 0.15 25.59 -6.77
CA GLU A 120 0.86 24.78 -5.77
C GLU A 120 1.24 25.62 -4.55
N ARG A 121 1.85 26.79 -4.76
CA ARG A 121 2.27 27.70 -3.67
C ARG A 121 1.08 28.14 -2.82
N GLU A 122 -0.02 28.52 -3.46
CA GLU A 122 -1.26 28.90 -2.78
C GLU A 122 -1.85 27.75 -1.97
N PHE A 123 -1.80 26.52 -2.50
CA PHE A 123 -2.24 25.32 -1.79
C PHE A 123 -1.44 25.09 -0.52
N PHE A 124 -0.10 24.97 -0.58
CA PHE A 124 0.72 24.68 0.60
C PHE A 124 0.58 25.75 1.67
N ALA A 125 0.59 27.04 1.27
CA ALA A 125 0.40 28.14 2.20
C ALA A 125 -1.00 28.13 2.84
N ALA A 126 -2.05 27.78 2.10
CA ALA A 126 -3.40 27.71 2.63
C ALA A 126 -3.59 26.49 3.55
N PHE A 127 -3.03 25.34 3.17
CA PHE A 127 -3.13 24.11 3.94
C PHE A 127 -2.38 24.23 5.28
N ASP A 128 -1.18 24.82 5.29
CA ASP A 128 -0.45 25.14 6.53
C ASP A 128 -1.24 26.10 7.44
N ARG A 129 -1.86 27.14 6.89
CA ARG A 129 -2.75 28.02 7.69
C ARG A 129 -3.91 27.25 8.33
N CYS A 130 -4.53 26.33 7.59
CA CYS A 130 -5.59 25.48 8.14
C CYS A 130 -5.07 24.59 9.27
N ARG A 131 -3.89 23.97 9.10
CA ARG A 131 -3.21 23.18 10.13
C ARG A 131 -2.95 23.99 11.40
N GLN A 132 -2.31 25.14 11.27
CA GLN A 132 -1.97 26.01 12.41
C GLN A 132 -3.21 26.50 13.18
N MET A 133 -4.33 26.68 12.47
CA MET A 133 -5.61 27.08 13.08
C MET A 133 -6.49 25.89 13.52
N GLY A 134 -6.07 24.65 13.28
CA GLY A 134 -6.85 23.44 13.56
C GLY A 134 -8.17 23.33 12.78
N ARG A 135 -8.26 23.93 11.59
CA ARG A 135 -9.49 24.00 10.78
C ARG A 135 -9.53 22.88 9.75
N VAL A 136 -10.03 21.71 10.13
CA VAL A 136 -10.05 20.51 9.27
C VAL A 136 -10.97 20.69 8.06
N GLU A 137 -12.17 21.24 8.24
CA GLU A 137 -13.13 21.42 7.13
C GLU A 137 -12.59 22.37 6.05
N ALA A 138 -11.95 23.47 6.47
CA ALA A 138 -11.30 24.39 5.56
C ALA A 138 -10.09 23.75 4.84
N ALA A 139 -9.36 22.85 5.50
CA ALA A 139 -8.28 22.10 4.88
C ALA A 139 -8.80 21.17 3.77
N VAL A 140 -9.96 20.53 3.98
CA VAL A 140 -10.63 19.69 2.98
C VAL A 140 -11.04 20.52 1.75
N GLU A 141 -11.60 21.72 1.94
CA GLU A 141 -11.93 22.62 0.83
C GLU A 141 -10.69 23.05 0.01
N VAL A 142 -9.59 23.37 0.71
CA VAL A 142 -8.30 23.71 0.08
C VAL A 142 -7.77 22.53 -0.74
N TYR A 143 -7.83 21.32 -0.20
CA TYR A 143 -7.44 20.09 -0.90
C TYR A 143 -8.31 19.82 -2.13
N ARG A 144 -9.64 19.86 -2.01
CA ARG A 144 -10.56 19.61 -3.14
C ARG A 144 -10.30 20.55 -4.31
N ARG A 145 -10.11 21.84 -4.04
CA ARG A 145 -9.78 22.82 -5.07
C ARG A 145 -8.44 22.53 -5.76
N PHE A 146 -7.46 22.02 -5.03
CA PHE A 146 -6.16 21.63 -5.60
C PHE A 146 -6.31 20.44 -6.56
N VAL A 147 -7.14 19.45 -6.19
CA VAL A 147 -7.47 18.31 -7.05
C VAL A 147 -8.29 18.72 -8.27
N GLU A 148 -9.27 19.62 -8.13
CA GLU A 148 -10.07 20.17 -9.24
C GLU A 148 -9.20 20.91 -10.28
N GLN A 149 -8.08 21.48 -9.85
CA GLN A 149 -7.10 22.13 -10.73
C GLN A 149 -6.16 21.14 -11.44
N GLY A 150 -6.33 19.83 -11.20
CA GLY A 150 -5.58 18.76 -11.85
C GLY A 150 -4.30 18.35 -11.12
N PHE A 151 -4.05 18.86 -9.92
CA PHE A 151 -2.92 18.43 -9.10
C PHE A 151 -3.28 17.20 -8.26
N ARG A 152 -2.27 16.44 -7.86
CA ARG A 152 -2.42 15.27 -6.98
C ARG A 152 -1.35 15.28 -5.92
N ILE A 153 -1.73 15.02 -4.67
CA ILE A 153 -0.83 14.87 -3.54
C ILE A 153 -1.33 13.71 -2.70
N ARG A 154 -0.41 12.84 -2.29
CA ARG A 154 -0.78 11.64 -1.54
C ARG A 154 -1.38 12.00 -0.19
N TYR A 155 -2.43 11.30 0.19
CA TYR A 155 -3.13 11.52 1.45
C TYR A 155 -2.26 11.26 2.69
N ASP A 156 -1.34 10.31 2.63
CA ASP A 156 -0.40 10.05 3.71
C ASP A 156 0.54 11.24 3.97
N PHE A 157 0.86 12.06 2.96
CA PHE A 157 1.59 13.31 3.15
C PHE A 157 0.74 14.39 3.83
N LEU A 158 -0.56 14.42 3.53
CA LEU A 158 -1.49 15.38 4.13
C LEU A 158 -1.74 15.07 5.59
N THR A 159 -2.04 13.80 5.90
CA THR A 159 -2.20 13.34 7.27
C THR A 159 -0.87 13.44 7.98
N TRP A 160 0.23 12.94 7.38
CA TRP A 160 1.60 13.48 7.41
C TRP A 160 1.78 14.76 8.24
N PHE A 161 1.59 15.82 7.50
CA PHE A 161 1.74 17.19 7.91
C PHE A 161 0.66 17.65 8.90
N PHE A 162 -0.59 17.24 8.71
CA PHE A 162 -1.73 17.62 9.55
C PHE A 162 -2.45 16.36 10.08
N PRO A 163 -2.01 15.78 11.23
CA PRO A 163 -2.52 14.49 11.69
C PRO A 163 -4.02 14.42 12.00
N MET A 164 -4.69 15.57 12.20
CA MET A 164 -6.14 15.65 12.38
C MET A 164 -6.90 15.78 11.04
N PHE A 165 -6.19 15.91 9.92
CA PHE A 165 -6.79 15.96 8.60
C PHE A 165 -7.49 14.64 8.32
N HIS A 166 -8.75 14.72 7.96
CA HIS A 166 -9.54 13.57 7.60
C HIS A 166 -10.40 13.92 6.39
N LEU A 167 -10.27 13.09 5.36
CA LEU A 167 -11.12 13.11 4.18
C LEU A 167 -11.88 11.79 4.14
N GLU A 168 -13.20 11.87 4.08
CA GLU A 168 -14.05 10.74 3.71
C GLU A 168 -14.85 11.16 2.49
N GLU A 169 -14.63 10.46 1.39
CA GLU A 169 -15.40 10.63 0.16
C GLU A 169 -16.37 9.45 -0.01
N GLN A 170 -17.53 9.74 -0.58
CA GLN A 170 -18.50 8.72 -0.95
C GLN A 170 -18.54 8.60 -2.47
N LEU A 171 -18.21 7.40 -2.97
CA LEU A 171 -18.29 7.07 -4.37
C LEU A 171 -19.48 6.13 -4.60
N GLU A 172 -20.20 6.36 -5.68
CA GLU A 172 -21.22 5.44 -6.18
C GLU A 172 -20.61 4.48 -7.21
N ALA A 173 -21.42 3.56 -7.72
CA ALA A 173 -21.04 2.66 -8.81
C ALA A 173 -20.40 3.45 -9.97
N MET A 174 -19.29 2.94 -10.50
CA MET A 174 -18.53 3.64 -11.53
C MET A 174 -17.93 2.67 -12.55
N ARG A 175 -17.68 3.19 -13.75
CA ARG A 175 -17.05 2.45 -14.84
C ARG A 175 -15.85 3.22 -15.37
N ILE A 176 -14.68 2.61 -15.29
CA ILE A 176 -13.38 3.15 -15.70
C ILE A 176 -13.10 2.68 -17.13
N ARG A 177 -13.11 3.61 -18.08
CA ARG A 177 -13.02 3.36 -19.52
C ARG A 177 -11.57 3.37 -20.02
N ASP A 178 -11.40 3.05 -21.30
CA ASP A 178 -10.10 3.12 -21.98
C ASP A 178 -9.45 4.51 -21.81
N GLY A 179 -8.17 4.50 -21.42
CA GLY A 179 -7.39 5.70 -21.13
C GLY A 179 -7.65 6.33 -19.76
N GLU A 180 -8.68 5.92 -19.02
CA GLU A 180 -8.97 6.46 -17.69
C GLU A 180 -8.13 5.79 -16.61
N THR A 181 -7.72 6.57 -15.61
CA THR A 181 -6.99 6.09 -14.44
C THR A 181 -7.58 6.68 -13.18
N VAL A 182 -8.21 5.84 -12.38
CA VAL A 182 -8.69 6.16 -11.04
C VAL A 182 -7.64 5.69 -10.03
N ILE A 183 -7.22 6.61 -9.17
CA ILE A 183 -6.32 6.34 -8.06
C ILE A 183 -7.11 6.58 -6.78
N LEU A 184 -7.18 5.56 -5.94
CA LEU A 184 -7.73 5.63 -4.59
C LEU A 184 -6.55 5.61 -3.64
N ASP A 185 -6.23 6.77 -3.07
CA ASP A 185 -5.14 6.97 -2.12
C ASP A 185 -5.59 7.65 -0.82
N TYR A 186 -6.91 7.69 -0.56
CA TYR A 186 -7.53 8.29 0.62
C TYR A 186 -8.70 7.44 1.13
N PRO A 187 -9.19 7.66 2.37
CA PRO A 187 -10.34 6.95 2.91
C PRO A 187 -11.61 7.17 2.09
N VAL A 188 -12.24 6.09 1.65
CA VAL A 188 -13.38 6.15 0.74
C VAL A 188 -14.41 5.09 1.04
N VAL A 189 -15.68 5.49 1.01
CA VAL A 189 -16.83 4.58 1.08
C VAL A 189 -17.40 4.43 -0.32
N ILE A 190 -17.50 3.20 -0.82
CA ILE A 190 -17.97 2.91 -2.18
C ILE A 190 -19.30 2.13 -2.10
N GLN A 191 -20.34 2.68 -2.71
CA GLN A 191 -21.66 2.05 -2.84
C GLN A 191 -21.90 1.62 -4.29
N GLY A 192 -21.91 0.32 -4.53
CA GLY A 192 -22.10 -0.28 -5.85
C GLY A 192 -20.82 -0.79 -6.50
N ASP A 193 -20.99 -1.31 -7.72
CA ASP A 193 -19.93 -2.03 -8.43
C ASP A 193 -18.97 -1.07 -9.15
N ILE A 194 -17.69 -1.46 -9.21
CA ILE A 194 -16.67 -0.81 -10.05
C ILE A 194 -16.35 -1.72 -11.23
N GLU A 195 -16.57 -1.22 -12.44
CA GLU A 195 -16.19 -1.90 -13.68
C GLU A 195 -14.93 -1.24 -14.28
N VAL A 196 -13.93 -2.03 -14.61
CA VAL A 196 -12.68 -1.58 -15.26
C VAL A 196 -12.59 -2.20 -16.64
N ASP A 197 -12.85 -1.39 -17.67
CA ASP A 197 -12.78 -1.81 -19.07
C ASP A 197 -11.33 -1.95 -19.54
N LYS A 198 -11.17 -2.58 -20.71
CA LYS A 198 -9.89 -2.69 -21.40
C LYS A 198 -9.25 -1.31 -21.60
N GLY A 199 -8.00 -1.20 -21.13
CA GLY A 199 -7.23 0.05 -21.16
C GLY A 199 -7.45 0.97 -19.96
N GLY A 200 -8.52 0.76 -19.19
CA GLY A 200 -8.79 1.45 -17.93
C GLY A 200 -7.90 0.94 -16.78
N ARG A 201 -7.69 1.77 -15.76
CA ARG A 201 -6.81 1.47 -14.63
C ARG A 201 -7.44 1.89 -13.30
N LEU A 202 -7.55 0.93 -12.38
CA LEU A 202 -7.86 1.16 -10.98
C LEU A 202 -6.62 0.89 -10.14
N LEU A 203 -6.15 1.92 -9.43
CA LEU A 203 -4.96 1.85 -8.57
C LEU A 203 -5.37 2.18 -7.14
N ILE A 204 -5.08 1.29 -6.20
CA ILE A 204 -5.27 1.50 -4.76
C ILE A 204 -3.88 1.67 -4.15
N HIS A 205 -3.63 2.83 -3.54
CA HIS A 205 -2.31 3.22 -3.00
C HIS A 205 -2.46 3.83 -1.60
N GLY A 206 -2.31 3.02 -0.55
CA GLY A 206 -2.38 3.56 0.81
C GLY A 206 -3.79 3.96 1.28
N ALA A 207 -4.84 3.50 0.60
CA ALA A 207 -6.22 3.89 0.90
C ALA A 207 -6.93 2.93 1.86
N ASP A 208 -7.78 3.52 2.70
CA ASP A 208 -8.78 2.82 3.53
C ASP A 208 -10.12 2.77 2.76
N ILE A 209 -10.50 1.60 2.26
CA ILE A 209 -11.67 1.41 1.41
C ILE A 209 -12.72 0.60 2.18
N HIS A 210 -13.92 1.17 2.32
CA HIS A 210 -15.11 0.44 2.75
C HIS A 210 -16.06 0.29 1.56
N MET A 211 -16.26 -0.92 1.07
CA MET A 211 -17.02 -1.15 -0.17
C MET A 211 -18.23 -2.04 0.04
N ASN A 212 -19.39 -1.59 -0.42
CA ASN A 212 -20.60 -2.39 -0.57
C ASN A 212 -20.87 -2.60 -2.07
N GLY A 213 -20.33 -3.67 -2.64
CA GLY A 213 -20.30 -3.94 -4.07
C GLY A 213 -19.13 -4.86 -4.43
N ARG A 214 -18.83 -4.96 -5.72
CA ARG A 214 -17.67 -5.71 -6.23
C ARG A 214 -16.86 -4.93 -7.26
N VAL A 215 -15.65 -5.37 -7.50
CA VAL A 215 -14.76 -4.88 -8.55
C VAL A 215 -14.68 -5.92 -9.67
N ILE A 216 -14.91 -5.48 -10.91
CA ILE A 216 -14.86 -6.32 -12.09
C ILE A 216 -13.87 -5.71 -13.08
N VAL A 217 -12.89 -6.48 -13.52
CA VAL A 217 -11.85 -6.04 -14.45
C VAL A 217 -11.96 -6.85 -15.73
N HIS A 218 -12.25 -6.20 -16.84
CA HIS A 218 -12.35 -6.80 -18.18
C HIS A 218 -11.24 -6.27 -19.09
N GLY A 219 -10.07 -6.91 -19.07
CA GLY A 219 -8.90 -6.49 -19.84
C GLY A 219 -8.24 -5.20 -19.36
N GLY A 220 -8.70 -4.65 -18.23
CA GLY A 220 -8.14 -3.48 -17.56
C GLY A 220 -6.96 -3.83 -16.64
N ARG A 221 -6.48 -2.83 -15.91
CA ARG A 221 -5.43 -2.97 -14.89
C ARG A 221 -5.98 -2.70 -13.49
N PHE A 222 -5.70 -3.62 -12.57
CA PHE A 222 -5.94 -3.46 -11.14
C PHE A 222 -4.62 -3.63 -10.38
N VAL A 223 -4.31 -2.67 -9.51
CA VAL A 223 -3.16 -2.73 -8.60
C VAL A 223 -3.60 -2.28 -7.22
N ALA A 224 -3.23 -3.03 -6.18
CA ALA A 224 -3.37 -2.58 -4.80
C ALA A 224 -2.01 -2.65 -4.09
N ASP A 225 -1.65 -1.56 -3.45
CA ASP A 225 -0.38 -1.40 -2.75
C ASP A 225 -0.62 -0.61 -1.45
N HIS A 226 -0.18 -1.15 -0.32
CA HIS A 226 -0.34 -0.54 1.01
C HIS A 226 -1.81 -0.24 1.41
N GLY A 227 -2.80 -0.95 0.84
CA GLY A 227 -4.22 -0.66 1.06
C GLY A 227 -4.86 -1.40 2.24
N HIS A 228 -5.95 -0.84 2.76
CA HIS A 228 -6.85 -1.52 3.71
C HIS A 228 -8.25 -1.55 3.12
N ILE A 229 -8.75 -2.74 2.78
CA ILE A 229 -10.03 -2.91 2.10
C ILE A 229 -10.95 -3.74 2.99
N GLU A 230 -12.08 -3.17 3.39
CA GLU A 230 -13.18 -3.90 4.02
C GLU A 230 -14.37 -3.99 3.07
N VAL A 231 -14.80 -5.24 2.81
CA VAL A 231 -16.01 -5.52 2.03
C VAL A 231 -17.19 -5.53 2.99
N MET A 232 -18.01 -4.48 2.94
CA MET A 232 -19.19 -4.29 3.79
C MET A 232 -20.43 -5.03 3.26
N GLY A 233 -20.37 -5.49 2.01
CA GLY A 233 -21.42 -6.25 1.36
C GLY A 233 -21.02 -6.64 -0.06
N CYS A 234 -21.29 -7.89 -0.44
CA CYS A 234 -21.08 -8.38 -1.80
C CYS A 234 -22.13 -9.45 -2.10
N SER A 235 -22.81 -9.33 -3.24
CA SER A 235 -23.81 -10.31 -3.69
C SER A 235 -23.22 -11.38 -4.61
N ALA A 236 -21.98 -11.20 -5.05
CA ALA A 236 -21.27 -12.14 -5.90
C ALA A 236 -20.43 -13.12 -5.08
N ALA A 237 -19.97 -14.20 -5.72
CA ALA A 237 -19.09 -15.17 -5.08
C ALA A 237 -17.72 -14.59 -4.70
N TYR A 238 -17.26 -13.56 -5.43
CA TYR A 238 -15.97 -12.91 -5.22
C TYR A 238 -16.12 -11.39 -5.24
N TRP A 239 -15.39 -10.70 -4.36
CA TRP A 239 -15.29 -9.24 -4.36
C TRP A 239 -14.58 -8.72 -5.61
N LEU A 240 -13.49 -9.35 -6.04
CA LEU A 240 -12.70 -8.97 -7.20
C LEU A 240 -12.74 -10.06 -8.26
N THR A 241 -13.27 -9.73 -9.44
CA THR A 241 -13.28 -10.63 -10.61
C THR A 241 -12.42 -10.05 -11.71
N ILE A 242 -11.50 -10.84 -12.25
CA ILE A 242 -10.53 -10.40 -13.25
C ILE A 242 -10.56 -11.33 -14.45
N GLU A 243 -10.97 -10.76 -15.58
CA GLU A 243 -11.07 -11.39 -16.88
C GLU A 243 -10.14 -10.66 -17.85
N GLU A 244 -9.45 -11.42 -18.71
CA GLU A 244 -8.61 -10.89 -19.79
C GLU A 244 -7.46 -9.96 -19.37
N SER A 245 -7.07 -9.95 -18.09
CA SER A 245 -5.92 -9.16 -17.62
C SER A 245 -4.63 -9.96 -17.68
N SER A 246 -3.52 -9.29 -18.03
CA SER A 246 -2.22 -9.94 -18.17
C SER A 246 -1.50 -10.13 -16.84
N VAL A 247 -1.54 -9.13 -15.96
CA VAL A 247 -0.80 -9.15 -14.68
C VAL A 247 -1.58 -8.38 -13.63
N VAL A 248 -1.82 -9.02 -12.49
CA VAL A 248 -2.47 -8.45 -11.31
C VAL A 248 -1.47 -8.45 -10.16
N THR A 249 -1.39 -7.34 -9.43
CA THR A 249 -0.45 -7.20 -8.31
C THR A 249 -1.12 -6.63 -7.08
N LEU A 250 -0.96 -7.36 -5.96
CA LEU A 250 -1.31 -6.92 -4.62
C LEU A 250 -0.04 -6.94 -3.75
N THR A 251 0.25 -5.86 -3.04
CA THR A 251 1.43 -5.73 -2.16
C THR A 251 1.05 -5.02 -0.87
N ASP A 252 1.54 -5.49 0.27
CA ASP A 252 1.34 -4.85 1.60
C ASP A 252 -0.12 -4.45 1.85
N THR A 253 -1.07 -5.26 1.39
CA THR A 253 -2.50 -4.91 1.38
C THR A 253 -3.31 -5.88 2.24
N THR A 254 -4.19 -5.31 3.06
CA THR A 254 -5.17 -6.06 3.86
C THR A 254 -6.53 -6.05 3.16
N VAL A 255 -7.12 -7.22 2.97
CA VAL A 255 -8.47 -7.39 2.44
C VAL A 255 -9.30 -8.22 3.41
N ASN A 256 -10.30 -7.61 4.02
CA ASN A 256 -11.26 -8.24 4.92
C ASN A 256 -12.62 -8.37 4.22
N CYS A 257 -13.04 -9.60 3.93
CA CYS A 257 -14.28 -9.85 3.22
C CYS A 257 -15.52 -9.91 4.14
N GLN A 258 -15.35 -9.77 5.46
CA GLN A 258 -16.41 -9.77 6.48
C GLN A 258 -17.45 -10.90 6.31
N GLU A 259 -16.99 -12.07 5.87
CA GLU A 259 -17.79 -13.26 5.58
C GLU A 259 -18.87 -13.09 4.49
N HIS A 260 -18.74 -12.08 3.62
CA HIS A 260 -19.69 -11.86 2.53
C HIS A 260 -19.38 -12.66 1.26
N CYS A 261 -18.11 -12.88 0.94
CA CYS A 261 -17.67 -13.49 -0.32
C CYS A 261 -16.23 -14.02 -0.23
N GLY A 262 -15.76 -14.66 -1.30
CA GLY A 262 -14.34 -14.84 -1.58
C GLY A 262 -13.69 -13.52 -1.98
N MET A 263 -12.36 -13.45 -1.96
CA MET A 263 -11.64 -12.23 -2.31
C MET A 263 -11.52 -12.06 -3.83
N LEU A 264 -10.93 -13.05 -4.52
CA LEU A 264 -10.47 -12.89 -5.90
C LEU A 264 -10.79 -14.11 -6.77
N HIS A 265 -11.30 -13.85 -7.97
CA HIS A 265 -11.40 -14.81 -9.05
C HIS A 265 -10.69 -14.28 -10.30
N GLN A 266 -9.76 -15.05 -10.86
CA GLN A 266 -9.01 -14.66 -12.06
C GLN A 266 -8.87 -15.82 -13.04
N THR A 267 -9.27 -15.58 -14.29
CA THR A 267 -9.36 -16.60 -15.34
C THR A 267 -8.20 -16.59 -16.33
N THR A 268 -7.38 -15.54 -16.36
CA THR A 268 -6.27 -15.40 -17.31
C THR A 268 -5.08 -14.68 -16.70
N GLY A 269 -3.89 -14.87 -17.28
CA GLY A 269 -2.71 -14.06 -16.97
C GLY A 269 -2.01 -14.44 -15.67
N TYR A 270 -1.25 -13.49 -15.11
CA TYR A 270 -0.39 -13.69 -13.95
C TYR A 270 -0.97 -13.02 -12.70
N LEU A 271 -0.91 -13.70 -11.57
CA LEU A 271 -1.29 -13.16 -10.26
C LEU A 271 -0.09 -13.08 -9.34
N LEU A 272 0.24 -11.88 -8.86
CA LEU A 272 1.36 -11.65 -7.94
C LEU A 272 0.81 -11.04 -6.65
N ILE A 273 0.93 -11.75 -5.53
CA ILE A 273 0.54 -11.23 -4.21
C ILE A 273 1.72 -11.38 -3.25
N ARG A 274 2.08 -10.30 -2.56
CA ARG A 274 3.12 -10.33 -1.53
C ARG A 274 2.74 -9.54 -0.30
N GLU A 275 3.19 -9.99 0.86
CA GLU A 275 3.07 -9.24 2.12
C GLU A 275 1.61 -8.85 2.44
N CYS A 276 0.63 -9.65 2.01
CA CYS A 276 -0.79 -9.33 2.17
C CYS A 276 -1.43 -10.03 3.36
N TRP A 277 -2.57 -9.49 3.81
CA TRP A 277 -3.47 -10.14 4.77
C TRP A 277 -4.85 -10.30 4.15
N ILE A 278 -5.34 -11.53 4.06
CA ILE A 278 -6.64 -11.85 3.44
C ILE A 278 -7.48 -12.60 4.47
N CYS A 279 -8.61 -12.04 4.87
CA CYS A 279 -9.37 -12.58 6.00
C CYS A 279 -10.90 -12.57 5.85
N HIS A 280 -11.53 -13.42 6.65
CA HIS A 280 -12.99 -13.56 6.77
C HIS A 280 -13.67 -13.75 5.41
N THR A 281 -13.25 -14.77 4.67
CA THR A 281 -13.83 -15.11 3.36
C THR A 281 -14.89 -16.20 3.51
N ALA A 282 -15.94 -16.15 2.69
CA ALA A 282 -17.05 -17.09 2.73
C ALA A 282 -17.71 -17.32 1.38
N GLY A 283 -18.56 -18.35 1.28
CA GLY A 283 -19.30 -18.72 0.06
C GLY A 283 -18.45 -19.40 -1.01
N ALA A 284 -17.20 -18.93 -1.20
CA ALA A 284 -16.19 -19.50 -2.07
C ALA A 284 -14.84 -19.58 -1.35
N ARG A 285 -13.83 -20.14 -2.02
CA ARG A 285 -12.42 -20.02 -1.58
C ARG A 285 -11.99 -18.55 -1.63
N ALA A 286 -11.06 -18.15 -0.77
CA ALA A 286 -10.54 -16.77 -0.78
C ALA A 286 -10.02 -16.34 -2.15
N ILE A 287 -9.26 -17.21 -2.83
CA ILE A 287 -8.76 -17.00 -4.19
C ILE A 287 -9.12 -18.22 -5.03
N SER A 288 -9.69 -18.00 -6.22
CA SER A 288 -9.78 -18.99 -7.28
C SER A 288 -9.02 -18.51 -8.52
N PHE A 289 -8.10 -19.32 -9.01
CA PHE A 289 -7.18 -18.94 -10.07
C PHE A 289 -7.10 -20.02 -11.15
N GLU A 290 -7.40 -19.62 -12.39
CA GLU A 290 -7.38 -20.44 -13.61
C GLU A 290 -6.40 -19.87 -14.67
N GLY A 291 -5.62 -18.84 -14.31
CA GLY A 291 -4.69 -18.16 -15.23
C GLY A 291 -3.40 -18.93 -15.52
N ASP A 292 -2.36 -18.24 -15.99
CA ASP A 292 -1.10 -18.85 -16.43
C ASP A 292 -0.19 -19.23 -15.25
N ALA A 293 0.12 -18.27 -14.37
CA ALA A 293 0.91 -18.52 -13.18
C ALA A 293 0.58 -17.56 -12.02
N MET A 294 0.49 -18.13 -10.83
CA MET A 294 0.31 -17.39 -9.57
C MET A 294 1.59 -17.44 -8.73
N LYS A 295 1.97 -16.30 -8.14
CA LYS A 295 3.00 -16.21 -7.11
C LYS A 295 2.45 -15.55 -5.85
N LEU A 296 2.52 -16.28 -4.74
CA LEU A 296 2.18 -15.78 -3.41
C LEU A 296 3.44 -15.82 -2.53
N ALA A 297 3.79 -14.70 -1.92
CA ALA A 297 4.92 -14.59 -1.00
C ALA A 297 4.50 -13.89 0.30
N ASP A 298 4.96 -14.35 1.46
CA ASP A 298 4.81 -13.65 2.75
C ASP A 298 3.37 -13.21 3.07
N THR A 299 2.40 -13.99 2.61
CA THR A 299 0.96 -13.64 2.65
C THR A 299 0.23 -14.48 3.69
N HIS A 300 -0.66 -13.83 4.44
CA HIS A 300 -1.40 -14.41 5.54
C HIS A 300 -2.88 -14.53 5.23
N PHE A 301 -3.41 -15.75 5.31
CA PHE A 301 -4.82 -16.06 5.14
C PHE A 301 -5.42 -16.49 6.47
N CYS A 302 -6.56 -15.92 6.87
CA CYS A 302 -7.26 -16.37 8.07
C CYS A 302 -8.80 -16.35 7.95
N TYR A 303 -9.46 -17.34 8.56
CA TYR A 303 -10.92 -17.46 8.59
C TYR A 303 -11.54 -17.57 7.19
N GLY A 304 -11.33 -18.71 6.53
CA GLY A 304 -11.86 -18.98 5.19
C GLY A 304 -12.86 -20.12 5.22
N GLN A 305 -14.16 -19.80 5.19
CA GLN A 305 -15.25 -20.78 5.36
C GLN A 305 -15.45 -21.71 4.15
N GLY A 306 -14.92 -21.33 2.98
CA GLY A 306 -14.93 -22.15 1.76
C GLY A 306 -13.54 -22.68 1.36
N GLY A 307 -12.52 -22.45 2.19
CA GLY A 307 -11.11 -22.68 1.91
C GLY A 307 -10.39 -21.41 1.48
N MET A 308 -9.09 -21.49 1.22
CA MET A 308 -8.28 -20.31 0.90
C MET A 308 -7.94 -20.24 -0.58
N LEU A 309 -7.33 -21.27 -1.16
CA LEU A 309 -6.85 -21.23 -2.54
C LEU A 309 -7.48 -22.36 -3.36
N SER A 310 -7.99 -22.02 -4.55
CA SER A 310 -8.30 -22.92 -5.66
C SER A 310 -7.34 -22.63 -6.80
N ILE A 311 -6.66 -23.65 -7.31
CA ILE A 311 -5.77 -23.56 -8.46
C ILE A 311 -6.27 -24.57 -9.48
N GLU A 312 -6.79 -24.08 -10.60
CA GLU A 312 -7.57 -24.89 -11.53
C GLU A 312 -7.00 -24.79 -12.95
N ASP A 313 -7.48 -25.67 -13.82
CA ASP A 313 -7.12 -25.74 -15.24
C ASP A 313 -5.60 -25.82 -15.51
N ALA A 314 -5.08 -24.86 -16.28
CA ALA A 314 -3.69 -24.84 -16.74
C ALA A 314 -2.77 -24.03 -15.80
N ALA A 315 -3.27 -23.62 -14.63
CA ALA A 315 -2.53 -22.75 -13.74
C ALA A 315 -1.34 -23.45 -13.09
N SER A 316 -0.20 -22.75 -13.10
CA SER A 316 0.96 -23.04 -12.26
C SER A 316 0.98 -22.12 -11.03
N ALA A 317 1.58 -22.58 -9.92
CA ALA A 317 1.63 -21.77 -8.70
C ALA A 317 2.93 -21.94 -7.90
N GLU A 318 3.45 -20.82 -7.40
CA GLU A 318 4.55 -20.76 -6.43
C GLU A 318 4.06 -20.02 -5.18
N ILE A 319 3.95 -20.73 -4.06
CA ILE A 319 3.41 -20.23 -2.79
C ILE A 319 4.51 -20.39 -1.75
N VAL A 320 5.04 -19.28 -1.26
CA VAL A 320 6.27 -19.27 -0.44
C VAL A 320 6.06 -18.42 0.79
N ASP A 321 6.49 -18.93 1.95
CA ASP A 321 6.44 -18.18 3.22
C ASP A 321 5.02 -17.69 3.60
N CYS A 322 3.99 -18.39 3.12
CA CYS A 322 2.58 -18.07 3.42
C CYS A 322 2.06 -18.77 4.69
N THR A 323 1.11 -18.12 5.37
CA THR A 323 0.41 -18.71 6.52
C THR A 323 -1.07 -18.86 6.23
N PHE A 324 -1.64 -20.02 6.55
CA PHE A 324 -3.06 -20.33 6.42
C PHE A 324 -3.64 -20.73 7.77
N LYS A 325 -4.62 -19.97 8.28
CA LYS A 325 -5.27 -20.24 9.57
C LYS A 325 -6.77 -20.38 9.43
N HIS A 326 -7.36 -21.31 10.19
CA HIS A 326 -8.81 -21.44 10.30
C HIS A 326 -9.52 -21.55 8.93
N ALA A 327 -8.94 -22.34 8.04
CA ALA A 327 -9.52 -22.62 6.73
C ALA A 327 -10.41 -23.86 6.78
N GLN A 328 -11.57 -23.84 6.12
CA GLN A 328 -12.52 -24.93 6.11
C GLN A 328 -12.98 -25.23 4.68
N ALA A 329 -12.85 -26.48 4.23
CA ALA A 329 -13.33 -26.90 2.91
C ALA A 329 -13.75 -28.37 2.87
N GLU A 330 -14.30 -28.82 1.75
CA GLU A 330 -14.58 -30.25 1.56
C GLU A 330 -13.30 -31.08 1.37
N TYR A 331 -12.37 -30.55 0.56
CA TYR A 331 -11.06 -31.13 0.26
C TYR A 331 -10.01 -30.03 0.37
N GLY A 332 -8.85 -30.31 0.97
CA GLY A 332 -7.76 -29.34 1.02
C GLY A 332 -8.19 -28.08 1.76
N GLY A 333 -8.32 -28.19 3.09
CA GLY A 333 -8.93 -27.16 3.94
C GLY A 333 -8.40 -25.76 3.65
N ALA A 334 -7.10 -25.62 3.37
CA ALA A 334 -6.50 -24.39 2.89
C ALA A 334 -6.39 -24.33 1.36
N VAL A 335 -5.75 -25.33 0.74
CA VAL A 335 -5.39 -25.30 -0.69
C VAL A 335 -5.94 -26.52 -1.42
N TYR A 336 -6.58 -26.27 -2.54
CA TYR A 336 -7.03 -27.28 -3.49
C TYR A 336 -6.46 -26.96 -4.86
N ALA A 337 -5.82 -27.96 -5.48
CA ALA A 337 -5.32 -27.84 -6.84
C ALA A 337 -5.92 -28.93 -7.74
N ASP A 338 -6.63 -28.49 -8.77
CA ASP A 338 -7.16 -29.29 -9.88
C ASP A 338 -6.44 -28.87 -11.18
N THR A 339 -5.12 -28.94 -11.14
CA THR A 339 -4.23 -28.62 -12.27
C THR A 339 -3.20 -29.74 -12.45
N ILE A 340 -2.78 -29.95 -13.70
CA ILE A 340 -1.71 -30.87 -14.07
C ILE A 340 -0.33 -30.19 -14.14
N HIS A 341 -0.26 -28.88 -13.85
CA HIS A 341 0.97 -28.08 -13.90
C HIS A 341 1.64 -27.97 -12.52
N ASP A 342 2.84 -27.37 -12.53
CA ASP A 342 3.67 -27.21 -11.34
C ASP A 342 3.00 -26.37 -10.27
N VAL A 343 2.88 -26.93 -9.07
CA VAL A 343 2.39 -26.25 -7.86
C VAL A 343 3.40 -26.49 -6.74
N LEU A 344 4.13 -25.45 -6.34
CA LEU A 344 5.09 -25.47 -5.25
C LEU A 344 4.54 -24.73 -4.04
N LEU A 345 4.46 -25.41 -2.90
CA LEU A 345 4.29 -24.79 -1.60
C LEU A 345 5.59 -24.95 -0.81
N ARG A 346 6.18 -23.84 -0.36
CA ARG A 346 7.46 -23.85 0.35
C ARG A 346 7.42 -22.99 1.61
N ARG A 347 7.89 -23.53 2.72
CA ARG A 347 7.96 -22.84 4.03
C ARG A 347 6.61 -22.25 4.48
N CYS A 348 5.51 -22.87 4.06
CA CYS A 348 4.18 -22.45 4.48
C CYS A 348 3.77 -23.07 5.82
N SER A 349 2.94 -22.35 6.58
CA SER A 349 2.36 -22.81 7.85
C SER A 349 0.86 -22.97 7.74
N PHE A 350 0.33 -24.10 8.19
CA PHE A 350 -1.10 -24.40 8.23
C PHE A 350 -1.52 -24.62 9.68
N GLU A 351 -2.48 -23.82 10.16
CA GLU A 351 -2.95 -23.87 11.53
C GLU A 351 -4.48 -24.00 11.57
N SER A 352 -4.98 -24.98 12.33
CA SER A 352 -6.41 -25.18 12.54
C SER A 352 -7.22 -25.25 11.23
N CYS A 353 -6.63 -25.85 10.19
CA CYS A 353 -7.32 -26.06 8.91
C CYS A 353 -8.14 -27.36 8.97
N HIS A 354 -9.35 -27.32 8.40
CA HIS A 354 -10.31 -28.41 8.41
C HIS A 354 -10.73 -28.81 6.99
N ALA A 355 -10.67 -30.10 6.69
CA ALA A 355 -11.29 -30.69 5.52
C ALA A 355 -12.33 -31.74 5.93
N LYS A 356 -13.51 -31.69 5.29
CA LYS A 356 -14.60 -32.64 5.57
C LYS A 356 -14.24 -34.07 5.15
N TYR A 357 -13.56 -34.23 4.01
CA TYR A 357 -13.30 -35.55 3.42
C TYR A 357 -11.81 -35.92 3.45
N LEU A 358 -10.94 -35.09 2.87
CA LEU A 358 -9.53 -35.45 2.73
C LEU A 358 -8.62 -34.22 2.67
N ALA A 359 -7.39 -34.40 3.17
CA ALA A 359 -6.32 -33.42 3.18
C ALA A 359 -6.67 -32.16 3.99
N ALA A 360 -6.28 -32.15 5.26
CA ALA A 360 -6.64 -31.03 6.14
C ALA A 360 -6.11 -29.68 5.67
N ALA A 361 -4.95 -29.66 5.02
CA ALA A 361 -4.30 -28.46 4.53
C ALA A 361 -4.31 -28.40 2.99
N VAL A 362 -3.67 -29.35 2.32
CA VAL A 362 -3.42 -29.28 0.86
C VAL A 362 -3.89 -30.53 0.15
N TYR A 363 -4.80 -30.37 -0.81
CA TYR A 363 -5.28 -31.43 -1.68
C TYR A 363 -4.84 -31.19 -3.13
N PHE A 364 -4.04 -32.11 -3.68
CA PHE A 364 -3.79 -32.16 -5.12
C PHE A 364 -4.65 -33.24 -5.78
N LYS A 365 -5.45 -32.87 -6.78
CA LYS A 365 -6.35 -33.81 -7.46
C LYS A 365 -5.60 -34.81 -8.31
N TYR A 366 -4.58 -34.38 -9.02
CA TYR A 366 -3.73 -35.25 -9.84
C TYR A 366 -2.43 -35.54 -9.11
N GLN A 367 -2.08 -36.83 -9.02
CA GLN A 367 -0.81 -37.27 -8.46
C GLN A 367 0.27 -37.20 -9.56
N LYS A 368 1.48 -36.71 -9.23
CA LYS A 368 2.76 -36.94 -9.97
C LYS A 368 3.13 -35.97 -11.10
N LEU A 369 2.65 -34.74 -11.14
CA LEU A 369 3.13 -33.74 -12.12
C LEU A 369 3.46 -32.43 -11.42
N GLY A 370 4.73 -32.24 -11.04
CA GLY A 370 5.23 -30.93 -10.59
C GLY A 370 4.78 -30.45 -9.21
N GLN A 371 3.79 -31.11 -8.59
CA GLN A 371 3.25 -30.67 -7.30
C GLN A 371 4.15 -31.07 -6.13
N ARG A 372 4.65 -30.08 -5.40
CA ARG A 372 5.65 -30.23 -4.33
C ARG A 372 5.28 -29.44 -3.09
N ILE A 373 5.58 -30.05 -1.94
CA ILE A 373 5.49 -29.39 -0.64
C ILE A 373 6.85 -29.49 0.04
N GLU A 374 7.46 -28.35 0.34
CA GLU A 374 8.82 -28.25 0.86
C GLU A 374 8.81 -27.44 2.16
N GLU A 375 9.38 -27.97 3.24
CA GLU A 375 9.56 -27.22 4.52
C GLU A 375 8.25 -26.65 5.12
N CYS A 376 7.09 -27.22 4.78
CA CYS A 376 5.80 -26.79 5.33
C CYS A 376 5.50 -27.46 6.68
N SER A 377 4.71 -26.78 7.51
CA SER A 377 4.29 -27.30 8.83
C SER A 377 2.77 -27.22 9.00
N CYS A 378 2.21 -28.19 9.73
CA CYS A 378 0.79 -28.26 10.05
C CYS A 378 0.60 -28.38 11.57
N ARG A 379 -0.27 -27.56 12.14
CA ARG A 379 -0.68 -27.58 13.55
C ARG A 379 -2.19 -27.62 13.68
N ASP A 380 -2.71 -28.49 14.53
CA ASP A 380 -4.13 -28.58 14.88
C ASP A 380 -5.09 -28.73 13.67
N CYS A 381 -4.60 -29.30 12.57
CA CYS A 381 -5.39 -29.50 11.35
C CYS A 381 -6.17 -30.83 11.40
N THR A 382 -7.34 -30.87 10.78
CA THR A 382 -8.24 -32.04 10.75
C THR A 382 -8.70 -32.38 9.32
N PRO A 383 -8.59 -33.63 8.86
CA PRO A 383 -8.13 -34.83 9.57
C PRO A 383 -6.60 -34.84 9.85
N GLN A 384 -6.19 -35.37 11.01
CA GLN A 384 -4.78 -35.36 11.45
C GLN A 384 -3.88 -36.31 10.64
N GLU A 385 -4.44 -37.41 10.14
CA GLU A 385 -3.68 -38.50 9.51
C GLU A 385 -3.12 -38.13 8.14
N HIS A 386 -3.80 -37.20 7.45
CA HIS A 386 -3.46 -36.77 6.10
C HIS A 386 -3.61 -35.24 5.99
N PRO A 387 -2.62 -34.46 6.45
CA PRO A 387 -2.65 -33.01 6.26
C PRO A 387 -2.45 -32.63 4.78
N PHE A 388 -1.68 -33.44 4.05
CA PHE A 388 -1.43 -33.26 2.63
C PHE A 388 -1.83 -34.51 1.86
N PHE A 389 -2.31 -34.34 0.63
CA PHE A 389 -2.73 -35.45 -0.23
C PHE A 389 -2.15 -35.30 -1.64
N ASN A 390 -1.75 -36.44 -2.22
CA ASN A 390 -1.16 -36.55 -3.57
C ASN A 390 0.11 -35.71 -3.80
N THR A 391 0.94 -35.55 -2.78
CA THR A 391 2.22 -34.84 -2.85
C THR A 391 3.37 -35.76 -3.29
N LEU A 392 4.42 -35.18 -3.88
CA LEU A 392 5.72 -35.83 -4.09
C LEU A 392 6.63 -35.71 -2.87
#